data_AF-A0A2C4PUK3-F1
#
_entry.id   AF-A0A2C4PUK3-F1
#
_cell.length_a   1.000
_cell.length_b   1.000
_cell.length_c   1.000
_cell.angle_alpha   90.00
_cell.angle_beta   90.00
_cell.angle_gamma   90.00
#
_symmetry.space_group_name_H-M   'P 1'
#
loop_
_entity.id
_entity.type
_entity.pdbx_description
1 polymer ?
#
loop_
_entity_poly.entity_id
_entity_poly.type
_entity_poly.pdbx_seq_one_letter_code
_entity_poly.pdbx_strand_id
1 'polypeptide(L)'
;MTNKIIYSDENLTVCEYPRLGDYDAISFSKGEELILVLGVSGTAQVAADCGLKGLDIQRWLLETGSVFVNEISEMKKLMITSNDVLNGKLNTDWSKLKEMEESYL
;
A
#
# COMPACT_ATOMS: atom_id res chain seq x y z
N MET A 1 -9.94 15.01 -11.14
CA MET A 1 -10.03 13.57 -11.49
C MET A 1 -10.30 12.83 -10.20
N THR A 2 -11.36 12.04 -10.13
CA THR A 2 -11.69 11.28 -8.91
C THR A 2 -10.96 9.96 -8.98
N ASN A 3 -10.12 9.65 -7.98
CA ASN A 3 -9.45 8.35 -7.90
C ASN A 3 -10.50 7.23 -7.86
N LYS A 4 -10.23 6.10 -8.53
CA LYS A 4 -11.15 4.96 -8.56
C LYS A 4 -11.23 4.33 -7.17
N ILE A 5 -12.45 4.13 -6.68
CA ILE A 5 -12.70 3.46 -5.39
C ILE A 5 -12.45 1.96 -5.58
N ILE A 6 -11.60 1.39 -4.72
CA ILE A 6 -11.30 -0.05 -4.65
C ILE A 6 -12.22 -0.70 -3.60
N TYR A 7 -12.39 -0.03 -2.46
CA TYR A 7 -13.20 -0.50 -1.34
C TYR A 7 -13.76 0.71 -0.58
N SER A 8 -14.95 0.58 -0.01
CA SER A 8 -15.53 1.61 0.86
C SER A 8 -16.55 0.98 1.80
N ASP A 9 -16.44 1.29 3.08
CA ASP A 9 -17.43 1.01 4.11
C ASP A 9 -17.70 2.28 4.96
N GLU A 10 -18.43 2.11 6.07
CA GLU A 10 -18.79 3.20 6.98
C GLU A 10 -17.60 3.88 7.69
N ASN A 11 -16.45 3.20 7.78
CA ASN A 11 -15.27 3.65 8.53
C ASN A 11 -14.05 3.94 7.63
N LEU A 12 -13.95 3.29 6.48
CA LEU A 12 -12.75 3.24 5.65
C LEU A 12 -13.10 3.34 4.17
N THR A 13 -12.47 4.28 3.48
CA THR A 13 -12.50 4.36 2.01
C THR A 13 -11.11 4.12 1.46
N VAL A 14 -11.01 3.25 0.46
CA VAL A 14 -9.76 2.88 -0.19
C VAL A 14 -9.86 3.15 -1.68
N CYS A 15 -8.92 3.94 -2.19
CA CYS A 15 -8.88 4.35 -3.59
C CYS A 15 -7.55 3.94 -4.23
N GLU A 16 -7.57 3.76 -5.55
CA GLU A 16 -6.33 3.74 -6.34
C GLU A 16 -5.53 5.01 -6.10
N TYR A 17 -4.22 4.88 -5.93
CA TYR A 17 -3.32 6.01 -5.85
C TYR A 17 -2.60 6.18 -7.19
N PRO A 18 -2.43 7.41 -7.70
CA PRO A 18 -1.73 7.64 -8.96
C PRO A 18 -0.34 6.98 -8.96
N ARG A 19 -0.04 6.27 -10.05
CA ARG A 19 1.27 5.66 -10.26
C ARG A 19 2.25 6.75 -10.70
N LEU A 20 3.11 7.17 -9.77
CA LEU A 20 4.10 8.23 -9.99
C LEU A 20 5.53 7.67 -10.12
N GLY A 21 5.67 6.35 -10.24
CA GLY A 21 6.95 5.68 -10.42
C GLY A 21 6.80 4.18 -10.68
N ASP A 22 7.89 3.43 -10.44
CA ASP A 22 7.87 1.97 -10.54
C ASP A 22 7.32 1.32 -9.26
N TYR A 23 6.05 1.61 -8.97
CA TYR A 23 5.28 1.03 -7.87
C TYR A 23 3.79 1.06 -8.21
N ASP A 24 3.01 0.22 -7.53
CA ASP A 24 1.55 0.38 -7.46
C ASP A 24 1.16 0.72 -6.03
N ALA A 25 0.16 1.58 -5.86
CA ALA A 25 -0.25 2.07 -4.55
C ALA A 25 -1.75 2.29 -4.43
N ILE A 26 -2.21 2.29 -3.18
CA ILE A 26 -3.58 2.62 -2.79
C ILE A 26 -3.54 3.63 -1.64
N SER A 27 -4.62 4.40 -1.49
CA SER A 27 -4.80 5.33 -0.37
C SER A 27 -5.97 4.90 0.50
N PHE A 28 -5.78 4.95 1.82
CA PHE A 28 -6.77 4.69 2.85
C PHE A 28 -7.17 6.00 3.53
N SER A 29 -8.47 6.27 3.57
CA SER A 29 -9.05 7.45 4.20
C SER A 29 -10.14 7.08 5.20
N LYS A 30 -10.23 7.85 6.30
CA LYS A 30 -11.32 7.79 7.28
C LYS A 30 -12.14 9.07 7.16
N GLY A 31 -13.34 8.97 6.59
CA GLY A 31 -14.09 10.16 6.17
C GLY A 31 -13.33 10.95 5.11
N GLU A 32 -13.08 12.23 5.37
CA GLU A 32 -12.32 13.12 4.48
C GLU A 32 -10.79 13.10 4.74
N GLU A 33 -10.35 12.43 5.81
CA GLU A 33 -8.95 12.42 6.22
C GLU A 33 -8.17 11.27 5.57
N LEU A 34 -7.08 11.60 4.87
CA LEU A 34 -6.13 10.62 4.34
C LEU A 34 -5.22 10.12 5.46
N ILE A 35 -5.23 8.81 5.71
CA ILE A 35 -4.49 8.18 6.82
C ILE A 35 -3.23 7.46 6.33
N LEU A 36 -3.34 6.71 5.24
CA LEU A 36 -2.24 5.91 4.72
C LEU A 36 -2.22 5.92 3.20
N VAL A 37 -1.06 6.15 2.60
CA VAL A 37 -0.76 5.69 1.25
C VAL A 37 0.17 4.50 1.38
N LEU A 38 -0.21 3.35 0.81
CA LEU A 38 0.60 2.14 0.84
C LEU A 38 0.97 1.74 -0.58
N GLY A 39 2.25 1.73 -0.88
CA GLY A 39 2.80 1.31 -2.16
C GLY A 39 3.60 0.02 -2.06
N VAL A 40 3.72 -0.68 -3.18
CA VAL A 40 4.65 -1.80 -3.35
C VAL A 40 5.47 -1.61 -4.62
N SER A 41 6.79 -1.72 -4.49
CA SER A 41 7.72 -1.48 -5.60
C SER A 41 7.57 -2.53 -6.70
N GLY A 42 7.80 -2.14 -7.96
CA GLY A 42 7.79 -3.05 -9.11
C GLY A 42 8.71 -4.24 -8.93
N THR A 43 9.89 -4.02 -8.33
CA THR A 43 10.83 -5.10 -7.95
C THR A 43 10.18 -6.14 -7.05
N ALA A 44 9.45 -5.73 -6.00
CA ALA A 44 8.77 -6.67 -5.11
C ALA A 44 7.66 -7.46 -5.81
N GLN A 45 6.99 -6.83 -6.79
CA GLN A 45 5.92 -7.49 -7.55
C GLN A 45 6.43 -8.61 -8.46
N VAL A 46 7.66 -8.50 -8.98
CA VAL A 46 8.24 -9.47 -9.94
C VAL A 46 9.22 -10.46 -9.31
N ALA A 47 9.77 -10.13 -8.13
CA ALA A 47 10.71 -10.98 -7.42
C ALA A 47 10.04 -12.30 -6.98
N ALA A 48 10.69 -13.42 -7.27
CA ALA A 48 10.09 -14.75 -7.11
C ALA A 48 9.86 -15.13 -5.64
N ASP A 49 10.79 -14.75 -4.77
CA ASP A 49 10.73 -14.93 -3.31
C ASP A 49 9.61 -14.14 -2.64
N CYS A 50 9.28 -12.97 -3.20
CA CYS A 50 8.16 -12.15 -2.73
C CYS A 50 6.80 -12.82 -2.99
N GLY A 51 6.68 -13.69 -3.99
CA GLY A 51 5.45 -14.45 -4.26
C GLY A 51 4.24 -13.58 -4.68
N LEU A 52 4.47 -12.36 -5.15
CA LEU A 52 3.41 -11.43 -5.58
C LEU A 52 3.05 -11.55 -7.08
N LYS A 53 3.86 -12.26 -7.85
CA LYS A 53 3.68 -12.38 -9.29
C LYS A 53 2.36 -13.08 -9.63
N GLY A 54 1.52 -12.38 -10.39
CA GLY A 54 0.20 -12.87 -10.83
C GLY A 54 -0.93 -12.65 -9.82
N LEU A 55 -0.64 -12.03 -8.67
CA LEU A 55 -1.68 -11.55 -7.76
C LEU A 55 -2.26 -10.22 -8.24
N ASP A 56 -3.49 -9.94 -7.80
CA ASP A 56 -4.05 -8.60 -7.86
C ASP A 56 -3.38 -7.75 -6.77
N ILE A 57 -2.45 -6.89 -7.19
CA ILE A 57 -1.65 -6.06 -6.28
C ILE A 57 -2.51 -5.07 -5.49
N GLN A 58 -3.57 -4.51 -6.08
CA GLN A 58 -4.45 -3.58 -5.38
C GLN A 58 -5.21 -4.29 -4.25
N ARG A 59 -5.70 -5.50 -4.53
CA ARG A 59 -6.34 -6.33 -3.51
C ARG A 59 -5.36 -6.77 -2.43
N TRP A 60 -4.15 -7.17 -2.81
CA TRP A 60 -3.10 -7.55 -1.87
C TRP A 60 -2.71 -6.38 -0.94
N LEU A 61 -2.58 -5.17 -1.48
CA LEU A 61 -2.33 -3.95 -0.71
C LEU A 61 -3.50 -3.64 0.24
N LEU A 62 -4.75 -3.81 -0.21
CA LEU A 62 -5.94 -3.63 0.63
C LEU A 62 -5.91 -4.59 1.82
N GLU A 63 -5.71 -5.89 1.55
CA GLU A 63 -5.65 -6.92 2.59
C GLU A 63 -4.49 -6.66 3.57
N THR A 64 -3.31 -6.28 3.05
CA THR A 64 -2.12 -5.99 3.85
C THR A 64 -2.29 -4.73 4.71
N GLY A 65 -2.71 -3.61 4.11
CA GLY A 65 -2.88 -2.33 4.81
C GLY A 65 -4.02 -2.35 5.83
N SER A 66 -5.09 -3.10 5.56
CA SER A 66 -6.22 -3.22 6.50
C SER A 66 -5.84 -3.84 7.83
N VAL A 67 -4.74 -4.61 7.89
CA VAL A 67 -4.24 -5.21 9.14
C VAL A 67 -3.78 -4.15 10.13
N PHE A 68 -3.18 -3.05 9.67
CA PHE A 68 -2.50 -2.09 10.54
C PHE A 68 -2.96 -0.63 10.36
N VAL A 69 -3.83 -0.31 9.40
CA VAL A 69 -4.29 1.07 9.16
C VAL A 69 -4.94 1.71 10.39
N ASN A 70 -5.49 0.90 11.31
CA ASN A 70 -6.06 1.38 12.57
C ASN A 70 -5.03 1.69 13.65
N GLU A 71 -3.78 1.26 13.50
CA GLU A 71 -2.67 1.56 14.39
C GLU A 71 -1.97 2.88 14.02
N ILE A 72 -2.24 3.40 12.82
CA ILE A 72 -1.65 4.64 12.31
C ILE A 72 -2.37 5.84 12.93
N SER A 73 -1.63 6.61 13.74
CA SER A 73 -2.13 7.81 14.41
C SER A 73 -1.88 9.11 13.63
N GLU A 74 -0.94 9.11 12.70
CA GLU A 74 -0.56 10.27 11.87
C GLU A 74 -0.47 9.83 10.40
N MET A 75 -0.77 10.73 9.47
CA MET A 75 -0.74 10.38 8.04
C MET A 75 0.64 9.85 7.63
N LYS A 76 0.64 8.67 6.98
CA LYS A 76 1.87 8.02 6.48
C LYS A 76 1.77 7.69 5.00
N LYS A 77 2.92 7.76 4.31
CA LYS A 77 3.10 7.21 2.97
C LYS A 77 4.20 6.17 3.04
N LEU A 78 3.85 4.89 2.93
CA LEU A 78 4.77 3.77 3.16
C LEU A 78 5.03 3.00 1.87
N MET A 79 6.27 2.60 1.67
CA MET A 79 6.74 1.78 0.55
C MET A 79 7.14 0.39 1.03
N ILE A 80 6.51 -0.62 0.46
CA ILE A 80 6.88 -2.03 0.59
C ILE A 80 7.90 -2.36 -0.50
N THR A 81 9.07 -2.82 -0.09
CA THR A 81 10.14 -3.26 -1.01
C THR A 81 10.24 -4.78 -1.06
N SER A 82 11.09 -5.31 -1.94
CA SER A 82 11.29 -6.77 -2.05
C SER A 82 11.83 -7.40 -0.77
N ASN A 83 12.48 -6.61 0.10
CA ASN A 83 12.99 -7.11 1.38
C ASN A 83 11.89 -7.24 2.44
N ASP A 84 10.73 -6.62 2.22
CA ASP A 84 9.63 -6.56 3.18
C ASP A 84 8.58 -7.64 2.92
N VAL A 85 8.73 -8.41 1.85
CA VAL A 85 7.75 -9.41 1.41
C VAL A 85 8.42 -10.77 1.28
N LEU A 86 7.76 -11.80 1.81
CA LEU A 86 8.18 -13.18 1.67
C LEU A 86 6.95 -14.07 1.48
N ASN A 87 6.95 -14.90 0.42
CA ASN A 87 5.87 -15.85 0.13
C ASN A 87 4.46 -15.22 0.13
N GLY A 88 4.33 -14.05 -0.51
CA GLY A 88 3.07 -13.33 -0.67
C GLY A 88 2.59 -12.60 0.58
N LYS A 89 3.44 -12.44 1.60
CA LYS A 89 3.07 -11.81 2.88
C LYS A 89 4.08 -10.75 3.26
N LEU A 90 3.58 -9.69 3.90
CA LEU A 90 4.41 -8.72 4.58
C LEU A 90 5.17 -9.42 5.73
N ASN A 91 6.48 -9.37 5.68
CA ASN A 91 7.41 -9.98 6.64
C ASN A 91 8.12 -8.94 7.53
N THR A 92 7.99 -7.66 7.18
CA THR A 92 8.48 -6.53 7.98
C THR A 92 7.33 -5.89 8.74
N ASP A 93 7.57 -5.52 10.00
CA ASP A 93 6.62 -4.71 10.77
C ASP A 93 6.34 -3.37 10.07
N TRP A 94 5.08 -2.94 10.00
CA TRP A 94 4.68 -1.77 9.23
C TRP A 94 5.42 -0.49 9.65
N SER A 95 5.76 -0.37 10.94
CA SER A 95 6.46 0.80 11.50
C SER A 95 7.91 0.92 11.04
N LYS A 96 8.46 -0.14 10.43
CA LYS A 96 9.82 -0.20 9.88
C LYS A 96 9.85 -0.04 8.37
N LEU A 97 8.69 0.05 7.72
CA LEU A 97 8.62 0.31 6.29
C LEU A 97 9.20 1.70 5.97
N LYS A 98 9.77 1.80 4.77
CA LYS A 98 10.33 3.08 4.33
C LYS A 98 9.19 4.04 4.00
N GLU A 99 9.39 5.32 4.29
CA GLU A 99 8.51 6.35 3.77
C GLU A 99 8.72 6.50 2.25
N MET A 100 7.64 6.80 1.53
CA MET A 100 7.72 7.11 0.10
C MET A 100 8.41 8.47 -0.06
N GLU A 101 9.52 8.52 -0.80
CA GLU A 101 10.20 9.79 -1.07
C GLU A 101 9.35 10.71 -1.97
N GLU A 102 9.51 12.03 -1.83
CA GLU A 102 8.85 13.03 -2.69
C GLU A 102 9.23 12.92 -4.17
N SER A 103 10.35 12.26 -4.50
CA SER A 103 10.74 11.95 -5.88
C SER A 103 9.77 10.98 -6.59
N TYR A 104 8.86 10.37 -5.82
CA TYR A 104 7.79 9.48 -6.27
C TYR A 104 6.39 10.11 -6.15
N LEU A 105 6.30 11.43 -5.92
CA LEU A 105 5.07 12.23 -5.82
C LEU A 105 5.03 13.31 -6.91
#